data_AF-A0A966BUW4-F1
#
_entry.id   AF-A0A966BUW4-F1
#
_cell.length_a   1.000
_cell.length_b   1.000
_cell.length_c   1.000
_cell.angle_alpha   90.00
_cell.angle_beta   90.00
_cell.angle_gamma   90.00
#
_symmetry.space_group_name_H-M   'P 1'
#
loop_
_entity.id
_entity.type
_entity.pdbx_description
1 polymer ?
#
loop_
_entity_poly.entity_id
_entity_poly.type
_entity_poly.pdbx_seq_one_letter_code
_entity_poly.pdbx_strand_id
1 'polypeptide(L)' 'MSDQLEQRKCIPCEGGMAPLARDRIDTLLAQVAGWSLSNDGKRIERRFEFKGFYKTMAFINAMAWVANQEGHHPDF' A
#
# COMPACT_ATOMS: atom_id res chain seq x y z
N MET A 1 14.00 14.10 8.49
CA MET A 1 12.70 13.45 8.18
C MET A 1 12.98 11.98 8.03
N SER A 2 12.25 11.12 8.74
CA SER A 2 12.45 9.66 8.64
C SER A 2 11.94 9.18 7.28
N ASP A 3 12.73 8.37 6.58
CA ASP A 3 12.35 7.74 5.30
C ASP A 3 11.50 6.47 5.50
N GLN A 4 11.16 6.10 6.73
CA GLN A 4 10.35 4.93 7.06
C GLN A 4 8.88 5.16 6.69
N LEU A 5 8.33 4.29 5.82
CA LEU A 5 6.95 4.39 5.35
C LEU A 5 5.93 4.36 6.48
N GLU A 6 6.11 3.53 7.52
CA GLU A 6 5.14 3.41 8.62
C GLU A 6 4.98 4.68 9.48
N GLN A 7 5.93 5.62 9.39
CA GLN A 7 5.90 6.89 10.13
C GLN A 7 5.34 8.03 9.29
N ARG A 8 4.99 7.77 8.03
CA ARG A 8 4.44 8.77 7.12
C ARG A 8 2.92 8.64 7.11
N LYS A 9 2.25 9.79 7.14
CA LYS A 9 0.82 9.86 6.90
C LYS A 9 0.57 9.95 5.39
N CYS A 10 -0.33 9.12 4.87
CA CYS A 10 -0.80 9.30 3.51
C CYS A 10 -1.62 10.59 3.48
N ILE A 11 -1.22 11.52 2.61
CA ILE A 11 -2.05 12.69 2.33
C ILE A 11 -2.85 12.32 1.08
N PRO A 12 -4.20 12.41 1.12
CA PRO A 12 -5.01 12.14 -0.04
C PRO A 12 -4.46 12.88 -1.27
N CYS A 13 -4.11 12.11 -2.30
CA CYS A 13 -3.79 12.68 -3.60
C CYS A 13 -5.13 13.11 -4.22
N GLU A 14 -5.59 14.34 -3.91
CA GLU A 14 -6.81 14.95 -4.49
C GLU A 14 -6.67 15.28 -5.99
N GLY A 15 -5.99 14.42 -6.75
CA GLY A 15 -5.57 14.69 -8.12
C GLY A 15 -4.49 15.79 -8.21
N GLY A 16 -3.78 15.86 -9.32
CA GLY A 16 -2.82 16.93 -9.60
C GLY A 16 -1.40 16.75 -9.05
N MET A 17 -1.13 15.73 -8.22
CA MET A 17 0.23 15.38 -7.82
C MET A 17 0.86 14.42 -8.85
N ALA A 18 2.11 14.69 -9.23
CA ALA A 18 2.85 13.82 -10.13
C ALA A 18 3.08 12.43 -9.48
N PRO A 19 3.03 11.33 -10.26
CA PRO A 19 3.44 10.03 -9.79
C PRO A 19 4.87 10.03 -9.24
N LEU A 20 5.18 9.10 -8.33
CA LEU A 20 6.54 8.93 -7.84
C LEU A 20 7.50 8.58 -8.99
N ALA A 21 8.70 9.16 -8.95
CA ALA A 21 9.79 8.78 -9.85
C ALA A 21 10.24 7.35 -9.56
N ARG A 22 10.76 6.67 -10.59
CA ARG A 22 11.05 5.23 -10.55
C ARG A 22 12.08 4.86 -9.48
N ASP A 23 13.14 5.64 -9.36
CA ASP A 23 14.18 5.52 -8.34
C ASP A 23 13.62 5.61 -6.91
N ARG A 24 12.66 6.52 -6.70
CA ARG A 24 11.97 6.66 -5.41
C ARG A 24 11.04 5.48 -5.14
N ILE A 25 10.36 4.96 -6.16
CA ILE A 25 9.57 3.73 -6.04
C ILE A 25 10.47 2.57 -5.61
N ASP A 26 11.59 2.33 -6.30
CA ASP A 26 12.47 1.20 -5.99
C ASP A 26 13.04 1.30 -4.56
N THR A 27 13.37 2.51 -4.09
CA THR A 27 13.83 2.78 -2.72
C THR A 27 12.75 2.45 -1.67
N LEU A 28 11.51 2.87 -1.92
CA LEU A 28 10.40 2.68 -0.97
C LEU A 28 9.89 1.24 -1.00
N LEU A 29 9.86 0.59 -2.17
CA LEU A 29 9.42 -0.79 -2.35
C LEU A 29 10.31 -1.76 -1.57
N ALA A 30 11.61 -1.47 -1.45
CA ALA A 30 12.54 -2.24 -0.63
C ALA A 30 12.16 -2.28 0.86
N GLN A 31 11.38 -1.31 1.36
CA GLN A 31 10.91 -1.28 2.75
C GLN A 31 9.68 -2.16 2.99
N VAL A 32 8.98 -2.58 1.93
CA VAL A 32 7.74 -3.36 2.00
C VAL A 32 7.90 -4.71 1.31
N ALA A 33 8.65 -5.60 1.96
CA ALA A 33 8.93 -6.94 1.44
C ALA A 33 7.65 -7.71 1.04
N GLY A 34 7.68 -8.34 -0.14
CA GLY A 34 6.57 -9.13 -0.68
C GLY A 34 5.58 -8.35 -1.56
N TRP A 35 5.77 -7.03 -1.70
CA TRP A 35 5.05 -6.22 -2.70
C TRP A 35 5.81 -6.18 -4.02
N SER A 36 5.08 -6.20 -5.13
CA SER A 36 5.63 -6.04 -6.47
C SER A 36 4.99 -4.86 -7.20
N LEU A 37 5.79 -4.12 -7.96
CA LEU A 37 5.29 -3.07 -8.85
C LEU A 37 4.70 -3.69 -10.12
N SER A 38 3.56 -3.17 -10.57
CA SER A 38 2.94 -3.57 -11.83
C SER A 38 3.81 -3.21 -13.04
N ASN A 39 3.56 -3.89 -14.17
CA ASN A 39 4.29 -3.66 -15.42
C ASN A 39 4.18 -2.22 -15.94
N ASP A 40 3.04 -1.55 -15.69
CA ASP A 40 2.81 -0.16 -16.06
C ASP A 40 3.36 0.85 -15.04
N GLY A 41 3.88 0.38 -13.90
CA GLY A 41 4.46 1.20 -12.84
C GLY A 41 3.44 2.03 -12.05
N LYS A 42 2.14 1.77 -12.19
CA LYS A 42 1.08 2.59 -11.61
C LYS A 42 0.47 2.02 -10.33
N ARG A 43 0.75 0.77 -9.99
CA ARG A 43 0.24 0.11 -8.79
C ARG A 43 1.26 -0.85 -8.19
N ILE A 44 1.11 -1.14 -6.90
CA ILE A 44 1.82 -2.24 -6.24
C ILE A 44 0.80 -3.29 -5.82
N GLU A 45 1.22 -4.55 -5.85
CA GLU A 45 0.36 -5.68 -5.56
C GLU A 45 1.07 -6.64 -4.60
N ARG A 46 0.30 -7.28 -3.72
CA ARG A 46 0.77 -8.35 -2.85
C ARG A 46 -0.35 -9.36 -2.61
N ARG A 47 0.00 -10.64 -2.75
CA ARG A 47 -0.90 -11.75 -2.45
C ARG A 47 -0.72 -12.21 -1.01
N PHE A 48 -1.82 -12.31 -0.28
CA PHE A 48 -1.88 -12.91 1.05
C PHE A 48 -2.73 -14.17 1.00
N GLU A 49 -2.26 -15.24 1.65
CA GLU A 49 -2.98 -16.50 1.73
C GLU A 49 -3.25 -16.86 3.19
N PHE A 50 -4.50 -17.23 3.48
CA PHE A 50 -4.94 -17.57 4.83
C PHE A 50 -5.65 -18.93 4.83
N LYS A 51 -5.42 -19.70 5.89
CA LYS A 51 -6.16 -20.95 6.10
C LYS A 51 -7.57 -20.64 6.62
N GLY A 52 -8.53 -20.60 5.70
CA GLY A 52 -9.96 -20.50 5.98
C GLY A 52 -10.49 -19.06 6.01
N PHE A 53 -11.81 -18.94 5.81
CA PHE A 53 -12.51 -17.67 5.58
C PHE A 53 -12.40 -16.67 6.75
N TYR A 54 -12.55 -17.14 8.00
CA TYR A 54 -12.50 -16.25 9.16
C TYR A 54 -11.18 -15.49 9.30
N LYS A 55 -10.05 -16.13 8.98
CA LYS A 55 -8.73 -15.48 9.02
C LYS A 55 -8.59 -14.44 7.91
N THR A 56 -9.09 -14.75 6.71
CA THR A 56 -9.15 -13.80 5.59
C THR A 56 -9.95 -12.55 5.98
N MET A 57 -11.16 -12.73 6.53
CA MET A 57 -12.01 -11.60 6.91
C MET A 57 -11.43 -10.78 8.06
N ALA A 58 -10.76 -11.40 9.03
CA ALA A 58 -10.07 -10.67 10.09
C ALA A 58 -8.98 -9.75 9.53
N PHE A 59 -8.19 -10.23 8.55
CA PHE A 59 -7.19 -9.42 7.86
C PHE A 59 -7.83 -8.27 7.06
N ILE A 60 -8.87 -8.57 6.26
CA ILE A 60 -9.58 -7.55 5.46
C ILE A 60 -10.16 -6.46 6.37
N ASN A 61 -10.78 -6.82 7.49
CA ASN A 61 -11.38 -5.85 8.42
C ASN A 61 -10.32 -4.94 9.07
N ALA A 62 -9.18 -5.50 9.48
CA ALA A 62 -8.08 -4.72 10.05
C ALA A 62 -7.51 -3.73 9.02
N MET A 63 -7.30 -4.19 7.78
CA MET A 63 -6.83 -3.35 6.69
C MET A 63 -7.84 -2.27 6.31
N ALA A 64 -9.15 -2.58 6.27
CA ALA A 64 -10.21 -1.61 6.01
C ALA A 64 -10.24 -0.49 7.06
N TRP A 65 -10.00 -0.82 8.34
CA TRP A 65 -9.89 0.18 9.40
C TRP A 65 -8.71 1.15 9.15
N VAL A 66 -7.54 0.64 8.76
CA VAL A 66 -6.37 1.47 8.42
C VAL A 66 -6.66 2.32 7.17
N ALA A 67 -7.19 1.73 6.10
CA ALA A 67 -7.53 2.43 4.87
C ALA A 67 -8.47 3.62 5.10
N ASN A 68 -9.46 3.46 5.98
CA ASN A 68 -10.40 4.53 6.32
C ASN A 68 -9.76 5.64 7.17
N GLN A 69 -8.83 5.31 8.09
CA GLN A 69 -8.07 6.31 8.85
C GLN A 69 -7.15 7.15 7.95
N GLU A 70 -6.57 6.52 6.92
CA GLU A 70 -5.69 7.18 5.95
C GLU A 70 -6.46 7.85 4.79
N GLY A 71 -7.76 7.57 4.64
CA GLY A 71 -8.55 8.06 3.51
C GLY A 71 -8.06 7.53 2.15
N HIS A 72 -7.40 6.37 2.13
CA HIS A 72 -6.82 5.75 0.94
C HIS A 72 -7.19 4.27 0.87
N HIS A 73 -7.94 3.89 -0.16
CA HIS A 73 -8.55 2.56 -0.25
C HIS A 73 -7.80 1.66 -1.23
N PRO A 74 -7.54 0.39 -0.88
CA PRO A 74 -7.00 -0.58 -1.81
C PRO A 74 -8.03 -0.99 -2.86
N ASP A 75 -7.53 -1.42 -4.01
CA ASP A 75 -8.30 -2.20 -4.99
C ASP A 75 -8.12 -3.70 -4.68
N PHE A 76 -9.15 -4.52 -4.87
CA PHE A 76 -9.18 -5.93 -4.45
C PHE A 76 -9.24 -6.91 -5.62
#